data_AF-A0A1F7FC01-F1
#
_entry.id   AF-A0A1F7FC01-F1
#
_cell.length_a   1.000
_cell.length_b   1.000
_cell.length_c   1.000
_cell.angle_alpha   90.00
_cell.angle_beta   90.00
_cell.angle_gamma   90.00
#
_symmetry.space_group_name_H-M   'P 1'
#
loop_
_entity.id
_entity.type
_entity.pdbx_description
1 polymer ?
#
loop_
_entity_poly.entity_id
_entity_poly.type
_entity_poly.pdbx_seq_one_letter_code
_entity_poly.pdbx_strand_id
1 'polypeptide(L)'
;MASSRLPWSSGAFLFCFLIAAGANSLFVKNIIDGDTFELSNGERVRLIGIDASEIAPSSKLTYDARARNVSEQTIKAEGRIAKNFAKKIALRKKVRLEFDREKRDRYGRLLAYVFVDDTLMINQVMLREGMALVYRNYPFIHKDAFLALEQDARTNDRGFWKEWPDSLRLH
;
A
#
# COMPACT_ATOMS: atom_id res chain seq x y z
N MET A 1 3.50 -29.55 -72.37
CA MET A 1 2.74 -29.54 -71.10
C MET A 1 3.48 -28.64 -70.11
N ALA A 2 2.80 -27.57 -69.64
CA ALA A 2 3.06 -26.66 -68.49
C ALA A 2 4.49 -26.08 -68.30
N SER A 3 4.77 -24.79 -68.52
CA SER A 3 4.52 -23.61 -67.64
C SER A 3 5.10 -23.78 -66.21
N SER A 4 5.80 -22.87 -65.52
CA SER A 4 6.19 -21.48 -65.72
C SER A 4 6.78 -20.96 -64.37
N ARG A 5 7.68 -19.97 -64.45
CA ARG A 5 7.90 -18.85 -63.48
C ARG A 5 8.50 -19.13 -62.09
N LEU A 6 9.61 -18.42 -61.82
CA LEU A 6 10.00 -17.90 -60.50
C LEU A 6 9.03 -16.78 -60.07
N PRO A 7 8.84 -16.52 -58.77
CA PRO A 7 9.36 -15.24 -58.27
C PRO A 7 9.88 -15.24 -56.82
N TRP A 8 10.78 -14.28 -56.58
CA TRP A 8 11.08 -13.70 -55.26
C TRP A 8 9.80 -13.33 -54.50
N SER A 9 9.79 -13.55 -53.19
CA SER A 9 8.88 -12.83 -52.29
C SER A 9 9.64 -12.33 -51.06
N SER A 10 9.83 -11.01 -51.05
CA SER A 10 10.28 -10.20 -49.93
C SER A 10 9.33 -10.35 -48.73
N GLY A 11 9.79 -11.00 -47.67
CA GLY A 11 9.08 -11.03 -46.39
C GLY A 11 9.41 -9.79 -45.56
N ALA A 12 8.65 -8.71 -45.74
CA ALA A 12 8.66 -7.60 -44.81
C ALA A 12 8.03 -8.05 -43.49
N PHE A 13 8.85 -8.30 -42.47
CA PHE A 13 8.37 -8.45 -41.10
C PHE A 13 7.85 -7.09 -40.63
N LEU A 14 6.54 -6.89 -40.76
CA LEU A 14 5.84 -5.77 -40.17
C LEU A 14 5.88 -5.96 -38.65
N PHE A 15 6.94 -5.47 -38.01
CA PHE A 15 6.98 -5.26 -36.56
C PHE A 15 5.94 -4.17 -36.28
N CYS A 16 4.73 -4.60 -35.96
CA CYS A 16 3.69 -3.73 -35.46
C CYS A 16 4.16 -3.27 -34.07
N PHE A 17 4.89 -2.15 -34.03
CA PHE A 17 5.09 -1.40 -32.80
C PHE A 17 3.71 -0.90 -32.38
N LEU A 18 3.06 -1.66 -31.50
CA LEU A 18 1.97 -1.18 -30.66
C LEU A 18 2.56 -0.04 -29.83
N ILE A 19 2.45 1.19 -30.33
CA ILE A 19 2.57 2.38 -29.49
C ILE A 19 1.34 2.33 -28.60
N ALA A 20 1.47 1.68 -27.45
CA ALA A 20 0.50 1.80 -26.38
C ALA A 20 0.44 3.29 -26.00
N ALA A 21 -0.62 3.96 -26.42
CA ALA A 21 -0.91 5.34 -26.05
C ALA A 21 -0.83 5.46 -24.53
N GLY A 22 0.02 6.38 -24.05
CA GLY A 22 0.41 6.47 -22.66
C GLY A 22 -0.78 6.66 -21.73
N ALA A 23 -1.15 5.61 -20.99
CA ALA A 23 -1.85 5.78 -19.74
C ALA A 23 -0.93 6.62 -18.84
N ASN A 24 -1.36 7.84 -18.47
CA ASN A 24 -0.64 8.66 -17.52
C ASN A 24 -0.40 7.84 -16.24
N SER A 25 0.85 7.44 -16.01
CA SER A 25 1.19 6.60 -14.87
C SER A 25 0.90 7.36 -13.58
N LEU A 26 0.03 6.80 -12.73
CA LEU A 26 -0.20 7.34 -11.39
C LEU A 26 1.07 7.14 -10.56
N PHE A 27 1.40 8.13 -9.75
CA PHE A 27 2.50 8.04 -8.79
C PHE A 27 2.08 8.63 -7.45
N VAL A 28 2.78 8.24 -6.38
CA VAL A 28 2.55 8.80 -5.05
C VAL A 28 3.12 10.21 -4.98
N LYS A 29 2.24 11.21 -4.92
CA LYS A 29 2.59 12.62 -4.81
C LYS A 29 2.98 12.98 -3.38
N ASN A 30 2.23 12.47 -2.39
CA ASN A 30 2.44 12.74 -0.99
C ASN A 30 1.99 11.57 -0.10
N ILE A 31 2.54 11.51 1.11
CA ILE A 31 2.14 10.59 2.17
C ILE A 31 1.48 11.43 3.27
N ILE A 32 0.18 11.22 3.52
CA ILE A 32 -0.58 12.00 4.51
C ILE A 32 -0.24 11.50 5.92
N ASP A 33 -0.35 10.19 6.13
CA ASP A 33 0.01 9.42 7.33
C ASP A 33 0.52 8.03 6.91
N GLY A 34 0.69 7.09 7.84
CA GLY A 34 1.31 5.78 7.55
C GLY A 34 0.50 4.90 6.58
N ASP A 35 -0.77 5.17 6.34
CA ASP A 35 -1.65 4.33 5.53
C ASP A 35 -2.57 5.10 4.56
N THR A 36 -2.42 6.43 4.47
CA THR A 36 -3.17 7.28 3.54
C THR A 36 -2.22 8.05 2.63
N PHE A 37 -2.33 7.82 1.32
CA PHE A 37 -1.51 8.44 0.28
C PHE A 37 -2.31 9.44 -0.55
N GLU A 38 -1.63 10.43 -1.11
CA GLU A 38 -2.17 11.31 -2.16
C GLU A 38 -1.44 11.01 -3.47
N LEU A 39 -2.20 10.78 -4.53
CA LEU A 39 -1.69 10.45 -5.86
C LEU A 39 -1.51 11.69 -6.73
N SER A 40 -0.81 11.52 -7.85
CA SER A 40 -0.52 12.58 -8.82
C SER A 40 -1.76 13.23 -9.43
N ASN A 41 -2.88 12.52 -9.49
CA ASN A 41 -4.18 13.02 -9.96
C ASN A 41 -5.02 13.68 -8.85
N GLY A 42 -4.49 13.83 -7.63
CA GLY A 42 -5.18 14.44 -6.50
C GLY A 42 -6.07 13.50 -5.69
N GLU A 43 -6.26 12.25 -6.14
CA GLU A 43 -7.01 11.25 -5.36
C GLU A 43 -6.26 10.88 -4.07
N ARG A 44 -7.02 10.65 -3.01
CA ARG A 44 -6.51 10.08 -1.76
C ARG A 44 -6.82 8.60 -1.72
N VAL A 45 -5.84 7.79 -1.33
CA VAL A 45 -5.95 6.33 -1.22
C VAL A 45 -5.67 5.94 0.23
N ARG A 46 -6.62 5.26 0.88
CA ARG A 46 -6.42 4.56 2.15
C ARG A 46 -6.06 3.10 1.85
N LEU A 47 -4.98 2.63 2.44
CA LEU A 47 -4.50 1.27 2.28
C LEU A 47 -5.47 0.29 2.95
N ILE A 48 -6.00 -0.64 2.16
CA ILE A 48 -6.91 -1.70 2.67
C ILE A 48 -6.16 -2.60 3.65
N GLY A 49 -6.86 -3.03 4.69
CA GLY A 49 -6.43 -4.07 5.62
C GLY A 49 -5.40 -3.64 6.66
N ILE A 50 -4.93 -2.39 6.64
CA ILE A 50 -3.93 -1.89 7.59
C ILE A 50 -4.37 -0.61 8.32
N ASP A 51 -3.78 -0.41 9.50
CA ASP A 51 -3.94 0.77 10.34
C ASP A 51 -2.59 1.20 10.91
N ALA A 52 -2.16 2.41 10.56
CA ALA A 52 -0.97 3.05 11.12
C ALA A 52 -1.37 4.09 12.17
N SER A 53 -0.48 4.34 13.14
CA SER A 53 -0.74 5.31 14.22
C SER A 53 -1.05 6.71 13.68
N GLU A 54 -2.06 7.35 14.27
CA GLU A 54 -2.56 8.68 13.89
C GLU A 54 -1.52 9.80 14.14
N ILE A 55 -1.44 10.78 13.23
CA ILE A 55 -0.55 11.95 13.37
C ILE A 55 -1.35 13.22 13.68
N ALA A 56 -2.53 13.36 13.09
CA ALA A 56 -3.38 14.53 13.26
C ALA A 56 -4.27 14.37 14.51
N PRO A 57 -4.65 15.47 15.18
CA PRO A 57 -5.65 15.41 16.25
C PRO A 57 -6.96 14.76 15.75
N SER A 58 -7.40 13.70 16.43
CA SER A 58 -8.63 12.98 16.09
C SER A 58 -9.16 12.21 17.31
N SER A 59 -10.44 11.84 17.30
CA SER A 59 -11.00 10.98 18.36
C SER A 59 -10.30 9.62 18.43
N LYS A 60 -9.80 9.11 17.30
CA LYS A 60 -9.04 7.86 17.24
C LYS A 60 -7.67 7.99 17.93
N LEU A 61 -6.95 9.08 17.68
CA LEU A 61 -5.70 9.38 18.39
C LEU A 61 -5.90 9.35 19.92
N THR A 62 -6.91 10.05 20.42
CA THR A 62 -7.23 10.09 21.85
C THR A 62 -7.65 8.72 22.39
N TYR A 63 -8.43 7.96 21.62
CA TYR A 63 -8.82 6.60 21.96
C TYR A 63 -7.62 5.66 22.05
N ASP A 64 -6.77 5.62 21.02
CA ASP A 64 -5.60 4.73 20.94
C ASP A 64 -4.60 5.06 22.06
N ALA A 65 -4.40 6.35 22.37
CA ALA A 65 -3.57 6.80 23.49
C ALA A 65 -4.08 6.25 24.83
N ARG A 66 -5.40 6.36 25.08
CA ARG A 66 -6.04 5.84 26.30
C ARG A 66 -5.99 4.32 26.37
N ALA A 67 -6.33 3.64 25.28
CA ALA A 67 -6.37 2.18 25.20
C ALA A 67 -4.99 1.56 25.48
N ARG A 68 -3.91 2.23 25.03
CA ARG A 68 -2.53 1.79 25.27
C ARG A 68 -1.89 2.39 26.52
N ASN A 69 -2.61 3.22 27.27
CA ASN A 69 -2.10 3.95 28.43
C ASN A 69 -0.79 4.73 28.13
N VAL A 70 -0.75 5.43 26.99
CA VAL A 70 0.36 6.32 26.60
C VAL A 70 -0.13 7.72 26.26
N SER A 71 0.79 8.67 26.08
CA SER A 71 0.44 10.01 25.62
C SER A 71 0.03 10.02 24.14
N GLU A 72 -0.82 10.98 23.75
CA GLU A 72 -1.08 11.26 22.32
C GLU A 72 0.21 11.61 21.57
N GLN A 73 1.19 12.20 22.25
CA GLN A 73 2.49 12.55 21.68
C GLN A 73 3.28 11.29 21.26
N THR A 74 3.16 10.21 22.03
CA THR A 74 3.73 8.90 21.71
C THR A 74 3.09 8.32 20.46
N ILE A 75 1.75 8.33 20.35
CA ILE A 75 1.03 7.87 19.15
C ILE A 75 1.46 8.69 17.91
N LYS A 76 1.55 10.02 18.04
CA LYS A 76 1.99 10.89 16.94
C LYS A 76 3.44 10.61 16.52
N ALA A 77 4.32 10.28 17.46
CA ALA A 77 5.71 9.93 17.18
C ALA A 77 5.78 8.62 16.37
N GLU A 78 5.04 7.59 16.78
CA GLU A 78 4.90 6.34 16.03
C GLU A 78 4.34 6.60 14.62
N GLY A 79 3.26 7.39 14.51
CA GLY A 79 2.66 7.74 13.22
C GLY A 79 3.66 8.43 12.28
N ARG A 80 4.53 9.30 12.81
CA ARG A 80 5.61 9.94 12.03
C ARG A 80 6.66 8.94 11.56
N ILE A 81 7.01 7.96 12.39
CA ILE A 81 7.94 6.87 12.02
C ILE A 81 7.34 6.06 10.86
N ALA A 82 6.09 5.60 10.99
CA ALA A 82 5.38 4.85 9.95
C ALA A 82 5.25 5.65 8.65
N LYS A 83 4.87 6.92 8.73
CA LYS A 83 4.81 7.84 7.57
C LYS A 83 6.17 7.99 6.89
N ASN A 84 7.25 8.13 7.65
CA ASN A 84 8.59 8.26 7.09
C ASN A 84 9.04 6.97 6.42
N PHE A 85 8.68 5.81 6.98
CA PHE A 85 8.91 4.52 6.35
C PHE A 85 8.13 4.40 5.02
N ALA A 86 6.82 4.69 5.03
CA ALA A 86 5.99 4.72 3.82
C ALA A 86 6.56 5.66 2.73
N LYS A 87 7.08 6.83 3.12
CA LYS A 87 7.77 7.74 2.20
C LYS A 87 8.96 7.08 1.52
N LYS A 88 9.82 6.38 2.27
CA LYS A 88 11.01 5.72 1.71
C LYS A 88 10.65 4.69 0.65
N ILE A 89 9.56 3.95 0.85
CA ILE A 89 9.21 2.83 -0.03
C ILE A 89 8.28 3.22 -1.19
N ALA A 90 7.50 4.30 -1.07
CA ALA A 90 6.44 4.63 -2.03
C ALA A 90 6.48 6.04 -2.64
N LEU A 91 7.08 7.04 -1.98
CA LEU A 91 7.01 8.43 -2.43
C LEU A 91 7.66 8.62 -3.80
N ARG A 92 6.99 9.36 -4.70
CA ARG A 92 7.38 9.61 -6.10
C ARG A 92 7.52 8.37 -6.98
N LYS A 93 7.10 7.19 -6.51
CA LYS A 93 7.10 5.98 -7.31
C LYS A 93 5.79 5.78 -8.05
N LYS A 94 5.86 5.14 -9.21
CA LYS A 94 4.69 4.74 -9.99
C LYS A 94 3.91 3.70 -9.21
N VAL A 95 2.59 3.79 -9.27
CA VAL A 95 1.71 2.87 -8.56
C VAL A 95 0.61 2.31 -9.43
N ARG A 96 0.26 1.07 -9.14
CA ARG A 96 -0.94 0.39 -9.59
C ARG A 96 -1.84 0.15 -8.39
N LEU A 97 -3.13 0.37 -8.57
CA LEU A 97 -4.14 0.18 -7.53
C LEU A 97 -4.91 -1.10 -7.83
N GLU A 98 -5.03 -1.97 -6.83
CA GLU A 98 -6.00 -3.05 -6.84
C GLU A 98 -7.08 -2.76 -5.80
N PHE A 99 -8.35 -2.89 -6.20
CA PHE A 99 -9.50 -2.62 -5.34
C PHE A 99 -10.06 -3.93 -4.79
N ASP A 100 -10.70 -3.84 -3.62
CA ASP A 100 -11.54 -4.92 -3.08
C ASP A 100 -13.02 -4.61 -3.38
N ARG A 101 -13.95 -5.18 -2.61
CA ARG A 101 -15.41 -4.99 -2.75
C ARG A 101 -15.83 -3.52 -2.79
N GLU A 102 -15.34 -2.72 -1.85
CA GLU A 102 -15.67 -1.30 -1.76
C GLU A 102 -14.53 -0.47 -2.34
N LYS A 103 -14.86 0.42 -3.29
CA LYS A 103 -13.87 1.27 -3.95
C LYS A 103 -13.57 2.55 -3.17
N ARG A 104 -14.52 3.05 -2.39
CA ARG A 104 -14.37 4.29 -1.62
C ARG A 104 -14.97 4.16 -0.23
N ASP A 105 -14.39 4.87 0.73
CA ASP A 105 -14.97 5.02 2.06
C ASP A 105 -15.91 6.23 2.15
N ARG A 106 -16.53 6.41 3.32
CA ARG A 106 -17.43 7.53 3.64
C ARG A 106 -16.78 8.92 3.55
N TYR A 107 -15.45 9.00 3.52
CA TYR A 107 -14.69 10.25 3.39
C TYR A 107 -14.28 10.52 1.94
N GLY A 108 -14.71 9.68 1.00
CA GLY A 108 -14.40 9.79 -0.42
C GLY A 108 -13.01 9.30 -0.81
N ARG A 109 -12.23 8.72 0.12
CA ARG A 109 -10.91 8.15 -0.20
C ARG A 109 -11.11 6.87 -0.99
N LEU A 110 -10.26 6.64 -2.00
CA LEU A 110 -10.14 5.32 -2.62
C LEU A 110 -9.64 4.32 -1.58
N LEU A 111 -10.17 3.10 -1.62
CA LEU A 111 -9.68 1.96 -0.85
C LEU A 111 -8.91 1.06 -1.80
N ALA A 112 -7.61 0.88 -1.60
CA ALA A 112 -6.83 0.01 -2.46
C ALA A 112 -5.69 -0.75 -1.75
N TYR A 113 -5.30 -1.86 -2.37
CA TYR A 113 -3.94 -2.39 -2.27
C TYR A 113 -3.06 -1.62 -3.26
N VAL A 114 -1.98 -1.02 -2.75
CA VAL A 114 -1.10 -0.17 -3.56
C VAL A 114 0.16 -0.95 -3.91
N PHE A 115 0.40 -1.11 -5.20
CA PHE A 115 1.60 -1.75 -5.73
C PHE A 115 2.54 -0.70 -6.29
N VAL A 116 3.79 -0.69 -5.82
CA VAL A 116 4.89 0.08 -6.39
C VAL A 116 5.60 -0.76 -7.43
N ASP A 117 5.92 -0.14 -8.57
CA ASP A 117 6.62 -0.79 -9.69
C ASP A 117 6.00 -2.15 -10.07
N ASP A 118 4.66 -2.19 -10.03
CA ASP A 118 3.77 -3.34 -10.30
C ASP A 118 3.92 -4.59 -9.42
N THR A 119 4.92 -4.64 -8.55
CA THR A 119 5.35 -5.86 -7.85
C THR A 119 5.27 -5.75 -6.34
N LEU A 120 5.60 -4.58 -5.77
CA LEU A 120 5.72 -4.41 -4.32
C LEU A 120 4.42 -3.89 -3.72
N MET A 121 3.64 -4.78 -3.08
CA MET A 121 2.42 -4.37 -2.36
C MET A 121 2.77 -3.66 -1.04
N ILE A 122 2.58 -2.35 -1.00
CA ILE A 122 2.94 -1.51 0.14
C ILE A 122 2.20 -1.92 1.42
N ASN A 123 0.94 -2.34 1.32
CA ASN A 123 0.15 -2.81 2.46
C ASN A 123 0.87 -3.94 3.22
N GLN A 124 1.39 -4.94 2.49
CA GLN A 124 2.12 -6.07 3.08
C GLN A 124 3.45 -5.64 3.67
N VAL A 125 4.17 -4.75 2.99
CA VAL A 125 5.48 -4.25 3.48
C VAL A 125 5.31 -3.51 4.80
N MET A 126 4.27 -2.69 4.94
CA MET A 126 3.99 -1.98 6.20
C MET A 126 3.78 -2.95 7.36
N LEU A 127 3.05 -4.05 7.16
CA LEU A 127 2.84 -5.08 8.18
C LEU A 127 4.11 -5.86 8.49
N ARG A 128 4.81 -6.34 7.45
CA ARG A 128 6.02 -7.16 7.58
C ARG A 128 7.13 -6.45 8.36
N GLU A 129 7.20 -5.13 8.25
CA GLU A 129 8.20 -4.30 8.91
C GLU A 129 7.71 -3.73 10.26
N GLY A 130 6.49 -4.10 10.70
CA GLY A 130 5.93 -3.65 11.97
C GLY A 130 5.62 -2.16 12.02
N MET A 131 5.23 -1.56 10.89
CA MET A 131 4.93 -0.13 10.73
C MET A 131 3.42 0.16 10.73
N ALA A 132 2.58 -0.88 10.66
CA ALA A 132 1.14 -0.82 10.75
C ALA A 132 0.60 -2.11 11.38
N LEU A 133 -0.66 -2.08 11.82
CA LEU A 133 -1.40 -3.23 12.32
C LEU A 133 -2.47 -3.67 11.34
N VAL A 134 -2.89 -4.94 11.43
CA VAL A 134 -4.00 -5.47 10.64
C VAL A 134 -5.30 -4.88 11.14
N TYR A 135 -6.07 -4.29 10.22
CA TYR A 135 -7.40 -3.79 10.52
C TYR A 135 -8.40 -4.94 10.63
N ARG A 136 -8.71 -5.36 11.87
CA ARG A 136 -9.48 -6.58 12.16
C ARG A 136 -11.01 -6.45 11.92
N ASN A 137 -11.55 -5.23 11.88
CA ASN A 137 -13.01 -4.98 11.97
C ASN A 137 -13.81 -5.22 10.68
N TYR A 138 -13.18 -5.57 9.55
CA TYR A 138 -13.90 -5.97 8.32
C TYR A 138 -13.20 -7.13 7.59
N PRO A 139 -13.91 -7.89 6.73
CA PRO A 139 -13.32 -8.89 5.85
C PRO A 139 -12.74 -8.25 4.58
N PHE A 140 -11.59 -8.75 4.12
CA PHE A 140 -10.93 -8.34 2.89
C PHE A 140 -10.09 -9.49 2.33
N ILE A 141 -9.80 -9.49 1.03
CA ILE A 141 -9.29 -10.68 0.32
C ILE A 141 -7.93 -11.19 0.84
N HIS A 142 -7.10 -10.31 1.42
CA HIS A 142 -5.76 -10.67 1.91
C HIS A 142 -5.67 -10.84 3.43
N LYS A 143 -6.79 -10.99 4.14
CA LYS A 143 -6.83 -10.95 5.62
C LYS A 143 -5.91 -11.98 6.28
N ASP A 144 -5.97 -13.24 5.87
CA ASP A 144 -5.15 -14.29 6.47
C ASP A 144 -3.65 -14.07 6.22
N ALA A 145 -3.29 -13.65 5.01
CA ALA A 145 -1.91 -13.30 4.68
C ALA A 145 -1.41 -12.10 5.50
N PHE A 146 -2.25 -11.10 5.73
CA PHE A 146 -1.91 -9.92 6.52
C PHE A 146 -1.71 -10.26 7.99
N LEU A 147 -2.58 -11.12 8.56
CA LEU A 147 -2.42 -11.64 9.92
C LEU A 147 -1.12 -12.42 10.07
N ALA A 148 -0.74 -13.25 9.09
CA ALA A 148 0.52 -13.97 9.10
C ALA A 148 1.74 -13.03 9.05
N LEU A 149 1.69 -11.94 8.26
CA LEU A 149 2.77 -10.95 8.20
C LEU A 149 2.92 -10.16 9.49
N GLU A 150 1.82 -9.76 10.10
CA GLU A 150 1.83 -9.10 11.41
C GLU A 150 2.39 -10.05 12.48
N GLN A 151 2.00 -11.32 12.43
CA GLN A 151 2.53 -12.34 13.32
C GLN A 151 4.04 -12.49 13.19
N ASP A 152 4.56 -12.59 11.96
CA ASP A 152 5.99 -12.67 11.69
C ASP A 152 6.73 -11.42 12.19
N ALA A 153 6.19 -10.22 11.94
CA ALA A 153 6.77 -8.98 12.43
C ALA A 153 6.84 -8.95 13.97
N ARG A 154 5.79 -9.46 14.63
CA ARG A 154 5.71 -9.57 16.09
C ARG A 154 6.73 -10.57 16.65
N THR A 155 6.83 -11.76 16.09
CA THR A 155 7.76 -12.80 16.58
C THR A 155 9.23 -12.46 16.35
N ASN A 156 9.52 -11.57 15.40
CA ASN A 156 10.87 -11.14 15.04
C ASN A 156 11.20 -9.72 15.53
N ASP A 157 10.41 -9.15 16.46
CA ASP A 157 10.62 -7.81 17.03
C ASP A 157 10.91 -6.73 15.97
N ARG A 158 10.11 -6.69 14.89
CA ARG A 158 10.26 -5.68 13.84
C ARG A 158 9.41 -4.45 14.12
N GLY A 159 9.94 -3.28 13.75
CA GLY A 159 9.23 -2.01 13.90
C GLY A 159 8.78 -1.77 15.34
N PHE A 160 7.51 -1.39 15.50
CA PHE A 160 6.96 -1.07 16.82
C PHE A 160 6.89 -2.27 17.77
N TRP A 161 6.88 -3.50 17.25
CA TRP A 161 6.86 -4.70 18.10
C TRP A 161 8.06 -4.78 19.03
N LYS A 162 9.22 -4.24 18.61
CA LYS A 162 10.42 -4.17 19.45
C LYS A 162 10.29 -3.26 20.66
N GLU A 163 9.53 -2.17 20.51
CA GLU A 163 9.45 -1.09 21.49
C GLU A 163 8.21 -1.23 22.38
N TRP A 164 7.17 -1.89 21.90
CA TRP A 164 5.93 -2.05 22.65
C TRP A 164 6.03 -3.11 23.75
N PRO A 165 5.39 -2.86 24.92
CA PRO A 165 5.30 -3.84 25.99
C PRO A 165 4.52 -5.08 25.55
N ASP A 166 4.79 -6.21 26.21
CA ASP A 166 4.14 -7.49 25.92
C ASP A 166 2.61 -7.44 26.01
N SER A 167 2.05 -6.54 26.84
CA SER A 167 0.59 -6.34 26.93
C SER A 167 -0.04 -5.95 25.60
N LEU A 168 0.67 -5.20 24.75
CA LEU A 168 0.21 -4.84 23.41
C LEU A 168 0.47 -5.93 22.38
N ARG A 169 1.27 -6.95 22.72
CA ARG A 169 1.55 -8.10 21.87
C ARG A 169 0.47 -9.16 21.95
N LEU A 170 -0.49 -9.08 22.87
CA LEU A 170 -1.48 -10.14 23.13
C LEU A 170 -2.79 -10.02 22.31
N HIS A 171 -2.88 -9.09 21.35
CA HIS A 171 -4.09 -8.79 20.57
C HIS A 171 -3.99 -9.12 19.07
#